data_AF-A0A4U5UKV4-F1
#
_entry.id   AF-A0A4U5UKV4-F1
#
_cell.length_a   1.000
_cell.length_b   1.000
_cell.length_c   1.000
_cell.angle_alpha   90.00
_cell.angle_beta   90.00
_cell.angle_gamma   90.00
#
_symmetry.space_group_name_H-M   'P 1'
#
loop_
_entity.id
_entity.type
_entity.pdbx_description
1 polymer ?
#
loop_
_entity_poly.entity_id
_entity_poly.type
_entity_poly.pdbx_seq_one_letter_code
_entity_poly.pdbx_strand_id
1 'polypeptide(L)'
;MAFDSHSQRDANGSYTFSSRPRPVENRSKYREPPSEQMQNYGNIMYDRRVVRGNTYAQHIIPTMVPPDSAETQRQQEIRRRAIARKRAREQFRSGTPEALQGRKHIDVQTELYLEELSDVIVAADIECQTDAFLDKPATPLFIPAKSGKDVETQIEEGELFDFDLEVQPLLEVLVGKTIEQSLEEVMEEEELASLRAQQRAFRELRKKELAEVHQLQEQERRRTEEKGRRIAQQKEALKQEREVAEKIAARAYTQQYLADLLPTVLTSLRNHGYFYDPVEKDIETNFLPWLVVEVNNSLERRYTARAMLDTIIHDVAQKRLEGFKEPETQPANPETQ
;
A
#
# COMPACT_ATOMS: atom_id res chain seq x y z
N MET A 1 -29.91 0.88 60.69
CA MET A 1 -29.12 1.97 60.12
C MET A 1 -29.60 2.21 58.70
N ALA A 2 -30.29 3.33 58.49
CA ALA A 2 -30.74 3.76 57.17
C ALA A 2 -29.55 4.33 56.40
N PHE A 3 -29.39 3.96 55.14
CA PHE A 3 -28.42 4.57 54.23
C PHE A 3 -29.13 4.90 52.94
N ASP A 4 -29.34 6.19 52.73
CA ASP A 4 -29.94 6.80 51.55
C ASP A 4 -29.04 6.62 50.32
N SER A 5 -29.61 6.11 49.24
CA SER A 5 -29.00 6.20 47.91
C SER A 5 -29.20 7.60 47.36
N HIS A 6 -28.14 8.41 47.31
CA HIS A 6 -28.17 9.71 46.64
C HIS A 6 -28.26 9.51 45.12
N SER A 7 -29.33 10.05 44.52
CA SER A 7 -29.47 10.20 43.07
C SER A 7 -29.11 11.64 42.71
N GLN A 8 -27.89 11.89 42.22
CA GLN A 8 -27.59 13.14 41.52
C GLN A 8 -28.04 13.03 40.07
N ARG A 9 -28.87 13.98 39.62
CA ARG A 9 -29.27 14.12 38.22
C ARG A 9 -28.47 15.25 37.60
N ASP A 10 -27.71 14.95 36.55
CA ASP A 10 -27.16 15.95 35.65
C ASP A 10 -28.25 16.47 34.69
N ALA A 11 -28.16 17.75 34.31
CA ALA A 11 -29.19 18.48 33.58
C ALA A 11 -29.47 17.98 32.13
N ASN A 12 -28.76 16.95 31.66
CA ASN A 12 -28.89 16.41 30.30
C ASN A 12 -29.62 15.05 30.22
N GLY A 13 -30.44 14.69 31.22
CA GLY A 13 -31.50 13.68 31.06
C GLY A 13 -31.07 12.23 30.79
N SER A 14 -29.78 11.92 30.73
CA SER A 14 -29.27 10.56 30.64
C SER A 14 -29.26 9.89 32.01
N TYR A 15 -30.11 8.86 32.19
CA TYR A 15 -30.18 8.05 33.40
C TYR A 15 -28.96 7.12 33.50
N THR A 16 -28.09 7.38 34.46
CA THR A 16 -26.90 6.55 34.73
C THR A 16 -27.13 5.74 35.99
N PHE A 17 -27.37 4.43 35.85
CA PHE A 17 -27.52 3.50 36.97
C PHE A 17 -26.16 2.91 37.35
N SER A 18 -25.67 3.19 38.57
CA SER A 18 -24.48 2.56 39.12
C SER A 18 -24.81 1.81 40.42
N SER A 19 -24.67 0.49 40.42
CA SER A 19 -24.72 -0.32 41.63
C SER A 19 -23.32 -0.82 42.01
N ARG A 20 -22.91 -0.66 43.27
CA ARG A 20 -21.64 -1.25 43.76
C ARG A 20 -21.75 -2.79 43.75
N PRO A 21 -20.73 -3.53 43.30
CA PRO A 21 -20.78 -4.99 43.23
C PRO A 21 -20.94 -5.60 44.62
N ARG A 22 -21.94 -6.48 44.77
CA ARG A 22 -22.10 -7.34 45.96
C ARG A 22 -21.47 -8.70 45.69
N PRO A 23 -20.68 -9.26 46.62
CA PRO A 23 -20.17 -10.62 46.48
C PRO A 23 -21.33 -11.63 46.52
N VAL A 24 -21.26 -12.64 45.66
CA VAL A 24 -22.24 -13.73 45.57
C VAL A 24 -22.11 -14.61 46.81
N GLU A 25 -23.20 -14.84 47.53
CA GLU A 25 -23.17 -15.74 48.69
C GLU A 25 -22.87 -17.19 48.26
N ASN A 26 -21.98 -17.83 49.00
CA ASN A 26 -21.51 -19.19 48.75
C ASN A 26 -22.69 -20.19 48.89
N ARG A 27 -23.20 -20.69 47.77
CA ARG A 27 -24.02 -21.91 47.77
C ARG A 27 -23.13 -23.11 48.11
N SER A 28 -23.62 -23.98 48.99
CA SER A 28 -22.95 -25.21 49.38
C SER A 28 -22.68 -26.12 48.18
N LYS A 29 -21.49 -26.73 48.17
CA LYS A 29 -21.10 -27.73 47.17
C LYS A 29 -21.91 -29.00 47.38
N TYR A 30 -22.27 -29.60 46.25
CA TYR A 30 -23.06 -30.81 46.02
C TYR A 30 -22.99 -31.89 47.12
N ARG A 31 -24.17 -32.44 47.46
CA ARG A 31 -24.46 -33.66 48.25
C ARG A 31 -24.78 -33.50 49.74
N GLU A 32 -25.77 -32.67 50.08
CA GLU A 32 -26.67 -32.90 51.21
C GLU A 32 -28.11 -32.52 50.79
N PRO A 33 -29.16 -33.30 51.14
CA PRO A 33 -30.53 -32.95 50.80
C PRO A 33 -31.00 -31.79 51.69
N PRO A 34 -31.51 -30.68 51.12
CA PRO A 34 -32.04 -29.59 51.94
C PRO A 34 -33.38 -29.99 52.54
N SER A 35 -33.58 -29.57 53.80
CA SER A 35 -34.81 -29.71 54.57
C SER A 35 -36.02 -29.12 53.84
N GLU A 36 -37.16 -29.80 53.99
CA GLU A 36 -38.45 -29.45 53.41
C GLU A 36 -38.94 -28.06 53.87
N GLN A 37 -38.47 -27.02 53.19
CA GLN A 37 -39.20 -25.77 53.11
C GLN A 37 -40.14 -25.89 51.91
N MET A 38 -41.43 -25.98 52.21
CA MET A 38 -42.52 -26.01 51.25
C MET A 38 -42.53 -24.69 50.46
N GLN A 39 -41.67 -24.61 49.44
CA GLN A 39 -41.70 -23.53 48.47
C GLN A 39 -42.87 -23.81 47.55
N ASN A 40 -43.96 -23.07 47.74
CA ASN A 40 -45.07 -23.05 46.80
C ASN A 40 -44.53 -22.58 45.44
N TYR A 41 -44.20 -23.54 44.57
CA TYR A 41 -43.84 -23.25 43.19
C TYR A 41 -45.11 -22.77 42.47
N GLY A 42 -45.31 -21.45 42.47
CA GLY A 42 -46.26 -20.81 41.59
C GLY A 42 -45.82 -21.07 40.14
N ASN A 43 -46.71 -21.65 39.34
CA ASN A 43 -46.44 -21.88 37.93
C ASN A 43 -46.05 -20.56 37.25
N ILE A 44 -44.79 -20.47 36.83
CA ILE A 44 -44.16 -19.34 36.12
C ILE A 44 -44.91 -19.01 34.81
N MET A 45 -45.79 -19.93 34.37
CA MET A 45 -46.76 -19.77 33.29
C MET A 45 -47.78 -18.66 33.49
N TYR A 46 -48.11 -18.34 34.74
CA TYR A 46 -49.12 -17.36 35.10
C TYR A 46 -48.55 -16.18 35.91
N ASP A 47 -47.23 -16.14 36.11
CA ASP A 47 -46.59 -15.04 36.81
C ASP A 47 -46.53 -13.80 35.91
N ARG A 48 -47.29 -12.78 36.28
CA ARG A 48 -47.39 -11.50 35.55
C ARG A 48 -46.07 -10.75 35.47
N ARG A 49 -45.07 -11.09 36.29
CA ARG A 49 -43.73 -10.49 36.24
C ARG A 49 -42.86 -11.10 35.13
N VAL A 50 -43.20 -12.30 34.66
CA VAL A 50 -42.41 -13.02 33.66
C VAL A 50 -42.96 -12.70 32.27
N VAL A 51 -42.34 -11.72 31.62
CA VAL A 51 -42.68 -11.30 30.27
C VAL A 51 -42.15 -12.31 29.27
N ARG A 52 -43.05 -12.91 28.50
CA ARG A 52 -42.74 -13.94 27.52
C ARG A 52 -42.82 -13.32 26.14
N GLY A 53 -41.66 -13.14 25.51
CA GLY A 53 -41.53 -12.46 24.22
C GLY A 53 -40.37 -11.48 24.20
N ASN A 54 -40.15 -10.83 23.07
CA ASN A 54 -39.04 -9.89 22.88
C ASN A 54 -39.29 -8.59 23.67
N THR A 55 -38.33 -8.14 24.48
CA THR A 55 -38.49 -7.07 25.49
C THR A 55 -38.46 -5.64 24.95
N TYR A 56 -38.31 -5.45 23.63
CA TYR A 56 -38.20 -4.13 22.99
C TYR A 56 -39.48 -3.28 23.02
N ALA A 57 -40.64 -3.85 23.37
CA ALA A 57 -41.93 -3.17 23.36
C ALA A 57 -42.56 -3.03 24.76
N GLN A 58 -41.76 -2.88 25.82
CA GLN A 58 -42.32 -2.53 27.12
C GLN A 58 -42.78 -1.07 27.11
N HIS A 59 -44.11 -0.90 27.12
CA HIS A 59 -44.77 0.36 27.36
C HIS A 59 -44.45 0.83 28.78
N ILE A 60 -43.53 1.79 28.89
CA ILE A 60 -43.31 2.55 30.12
C ILE A 60 -44.63 3.29 30.38
N ILE A 61 -45.22 3.13 31.58
CA ILE A 61 -46.43 3.87 31.96
C ILE A 61 -46.01 5.34 32.13
N PRO A 62 -46.45 6.29 31.27
CA PRO A 62 -46.17 7.70 31.49
C PRO A 62 -47.12 8.20 32.58
N THR A 63 -46.52 8.76 33.62
CA THR A 63 -47.23 9.56 34.62
C THR A 63 -47.84 10.78 33.92
N MET A 64 -49.18 10.88 33.99
CA MET A 64 -49.98 12.10 33.80
C MET A 64 -49.59 13.00 32.61
N VAL A 65 -49.81 12.54 31.38
CA VAL A 65 -49.89 13.38 30.18
C VAL A 65 -51.18 12.98 29.44
N PRO A 66 -52.06 13.92 29.03
CA PRO A 66 -53.26 13.57 28.27
C PRO A 66 -52.85 12.88 26.96
N PRO A 67 -53.57 11.81 26.55
CA PRO A 67 -53.14 10.95 25.46
C PRO A 67 -53.12 11.72 24.14
N ASP A 68 -52.05 11.48 23.38
CA ASP A 68 -51.85 12.06 22.06
C ASP A 68 -52.96 11.62 21.09
N SER A 69 -53.40 12.51 20.22
CA SER A 69 -54.55 12.29 19.32
C SER A 69 -54.40 11.03 18.44
N ALA A 70 -53.15 10.63 18.15
CA ALA A 70 -52.79 9.45 17.38
C ALA A 70 -52.99 8.11 18.12
N GLU A 71 -52.81 8.07 19.45
CA GLU A 71 -53.02 6.85 20.24
C GLU A 71 -54.52 6.55 20.42
N THR A 72 -55.32 7.60 20.54
CA THR A 72 -56.78 7.50 20.61
C THR A 72 -57.37 6.95 19.30
N GLN A 73 -56.81 7.34 18.14
CA GLN A 73 -57.19 6.80 16.84
C GLN A 73 -56.84 5.31 16.70
N ARG A 74 -55.64 4.89 17.12
CA ARG A 74 -55.24 3.46 17.10
C ARG A 74 -56.13 2.59 17.98
N GLN A 75 -56.54 3.07 19.17
CA GLN A 75 -57.47 2.32 20.03
C GLN A 75 -58.87 2.20 19.41
N GLN A 76 -59.36 3.24 18.73
CA GLN A 76 -60.63 3.19 18.01
C GLN A 76 -60.59 2.21 16.83
N GLU A 77 -59.45 2.14 16.12
CA GLU A 77 -59.23 1.21 15.02
C GLU A 77 -59.18 -0.25 15.48
N ILE A 78 -58.48 -0.54 16.59
CA ILE A 78 -58.47 -1.87 17.23
C ILE A 78 -59.88 -2.28 17.65
N ARG A 79 -60.65 -1.35 18.24
CA ARG A 79 -62.05 -1.60 18.64
C ARG A 79 -62.94 -1.87 17.43
N ARG A 80 -62.76 -1.15 16.32
CA ARG A 80 -63.44 -1.40 15.05
C ARG A 80 -63.13 -2.79 14.49
N ARG A 81 -61.85 -3.19 14.51
CA ARG A 81 -61.40 -4.51 14.02
C ARG A 81 -61.95 -5.65 14.87
N ALA A 82 -62.03 -5.49 16.19
CA ALA A 82 -62.63 -6.48 17.08
C ALA A 82 -64.14 -6.66 16.82
N ILE A 83 -64.87 -5.56 16.59
CA ILE A 83 -66.31 -5.61 16.25
C ILE A 83 -66.52 -6.28 14.89
N ALA A 84 -65.69 -5.96 13.89
CA ALA A 84 -65.75 -6.60 12.58
C ALA A 84 -65.51 -8.11 12.67
N ARG A 85 -64.54 -8.55 13.49
CA ARG A 85 -64.24 -9.96 13.71
C ARG A 85 -65.39 -10.69 14.43
N LYS A 86 -66.10 -10.01 15.33
CA LYS A 86 -67.30 -10.57 15.99
C LYS A 86 -68.45 -10.75 15.01
N ARG A 87 -68.71 -9.75 14.14
CA ARG A 87 -69.73 -9.84 13.08
C ARG A 87 -69.44 -10.94 12.07
N ALA A 88 -68.17 -11.06 11.63
CA ALA A 88 -67.76 -12.15 10.75
C ALA A 88 -68.02 -13.53 11.41
N ARG A 89 -67.72 -13.66 12.71
CA ARG A 89 -67.95 -14.91 13.45
C ARG A 89 -69.44 -15.24 13.64
N GLU A 90 -70.32 -14.23 13.67
CA GLU A 90 -71.78 -14.41 13.67
C GLU A 90 -72.30 -14.83 12.29
N GLN A 91 -71.70 -14.33 11.20
CA GLN A 91 -72.04 -14.75 9.82
C GLN A 91 -71.64 -16.20 9.49
N PHE A 92 -70.57 -16.72 10.11
CA PHE A 92 -70.14 -18.12 9.92
C PHE A 92 -70.80 -19.13 10.89
N ARG A 93 -71.71 -18.69 11.77
CA ARG A 93 -72.56 -19.63 12.51
C ARG A 93 -73.74 -20.01 11.62
N SER A 94 -73.71 -21.21 11.05
CA SER A 94 -74.88 -21.84 10.45
C SER A 94 -75.93 -22.08 11.53
N GLY A 95 -76.87 -21.14 11.69
CA GLY A 95 -78.04 -21.32 12.54
C GLY A 95 -78.95 -22.41 11.96
N THR A 96 -79.65 -23.13 12.82
CA THR A 96 -80.82 -23.91 12.39
C THR A 96 -81.81 -22.96 11.69
N PRO A 97 -82.39 -23.36 10.55
CA PRO A 97 -83.29 -22.50 9.80
C PRO A 97 -84.49 -22.07 10.65
N GLU A 98 -84.96 -20.83 10.45
CA GLU A 98 -86.09 -20.26 11.19
C GLU A 98 -87.37 -21.07 10.94
N ALA A 99 -88.20 -21.21 11.98
CA ALA A 99 -89.46 -21.95 11.86
C ALA A 99 -90.39 -21.27 10.85
N LEU A 100 -90.98 -22.05 9.94
CA LEU A 100 -91.99 -21.55 9.00
C LEU A 100 -93.16 -20.89 9.75
N GLN A 101 -93.63 -19.76 9.22
CA GLN A 101 -94.63 -18.91 9.86
C GLN A 101 -95.90 -19.70 10.22
N GLY A 102 -96.21 -19.79 11.52
CA GLY A 102 -97.34 -20.54 12.06
C GLY A 102 -97.00 -21.92 12.66
N ARG A 103 -95.74 -22.36 12.62
CA ARG A 103 -95.27 -23.58 13.30
C ARG A 103 -94.26 -23.24 14.40
N LYS A 104 -94.36 -23.90 15.55
CA LYS A 104 -93.33 -23.87 16.61
C LYS A 104 -92.46 -25.11 16.47
N HIS A 105 -91.14 -24.96 16.49
CA HIS A 105 -90.27 -26.12 16.66
C HIS A 105 -90.47 -26.68 18.07
N ILE A 106 -90.79 -27.97 18.14
CA ILE A 106 -90.88 -28.75 19.37
C ILE A 106 -89.75 -29.77 19.29
N ASP A 107 -89.00 -29.90 20.38
CA ASP A 107 -87.96 -30.91 20.48
C ASP A 107 -88.63 -32.29 20.52
N VAL A 108 -88.37 -33.10 19.50
CA VAL A 108 -88.84 -34.49 19.44
C VAL A 108 -87.87 -35.33 20.26
N GLN A 109 -88.38 -36.21 21.14
CA GLN A 109 -87.54 -37.18 21.85
C GLN A 109 -86.87 -38.12 20.84
N THR A 110 -85.61 -37.84 20.50
CA THR A 110 -84.75 -38.72 19.70
C THR A 110 -83.88 -39.63 20.58
N GLU A 111 -84.19 -39.70 21.88
CA GLU A 111 -83.55 -40.62 22.81
C GLU A 111 -84.11 -42.03 22.58
N LEU A 112 -83.26 -43.05 22.69
CA LEU A 112 -83.64 -44.45 22.44
C LEU A 112 -84.64 -44.93 23.50
N TYR A 113 -85.95 -44.86 23.19
CA TYR A 113 -87.02 -45.42 24.01
C TYR A 113 -87.36 -46.82 23.50
N LEU A 114 -87.01 -47.86 24.26
CA LEU A 114 -87.34 -49.25 23.94
C LEU A 114 -88.58 -49.66 24.72
N GLU A 115 -89.66 -49.97 24.01
CA GLU A 115 -90.89 -50.51 24.58
C GLU A 115 -90.88 -52.04 24.38
N GLU A 116 -90.78 -52.81 25.46
CA GLU A 116 -90.81 -54.28 25.40
C GLU A 116 -92.26 -54.75 25.19
N LEU A 117 -92.55 -55.28 23.99
CA LEU A 117 -93.84 -55.92 23.69
C LEU A 117 -93.88 -57.30 24.38
N SER A 118 -94.71 -57.44 25.41
CA SER A 118 -94.81 -58.63 26.27
C SER A 118 -95.88 -59.65 25.84
N ASP A 119 -96.37 -59.59 24.59
CA ASP A 119 -97.45 -60.44 24.12
C ASP A 119 -96.93 -61.71 23.42
N VAL A 120 -97.05 -62.85 24.11
CA VAL A 120 -96.68 -64.17 23.58
C VAL A 120 -97.82 -64.65 22.68
N ILE A 121 -97.57 -64.68 21.37
CA ILE A 121 -98.54 -65.14 20.38
C ILE A 121 -98.74 -66.65 20.54
N VAL A 122 -99.97 -67.09 20.85
CA VAL A 122 -100.32 -68.51 20.96
C VAL A 122 -100.32 -69.12 19.57
N ALA A 123 -99.36 -70.00 19.29
CA ALA A 123 -99.36 -70.82 18.08
C ALA A 123 -100.38 -71.95 18.23
N ALA A 124 -101.44 -71.92 17.41
CA ALA A 124 -102.37 -73.02 17.28
C ALA A 124 -101.94 -73.86 16.06
N ASP A 125 -101.52 -75.10 16.32
CA ASP A 125 -101.18 -76.05 15.25
C ASP A 125 -102.47 -76.60 14.64
N ILE A 126 -102.67 -76.34 13.35
CA ILE A 126 -103.78 -76.85 12.54
C ILE A 126 -103.17 -77.85 11.56
N GLU A 127 -103.50 -79.13 11.74
CA GLU A 127 -103.08 -80.19 10.82
C GLU A 127 -104.10 -80.32 9.67
N CYS A 128 -103.73 -79.89 8.47
CA CYS A 128 -104.52 -80.06 7.25
C CYS A 128 -104.01 -81.28 6.45
N GLN A 129 -104.92 -82.20 6.16
CA GLN A 129 -104.69 -83.36 5.30
C GLN A 129 -104.32 -82.91 3.88
N THR A 130 -103.12 -83.26 3.43
CA THR A 130 -102.54 -82.88 2.14
C THR A 130 -103.08 -83.78 1.01
N ASP A 131 -103.72 -83.16 0.01
CA ASP A 131 -103.98 -83.80 -1.27
C ASP A 131 -102.71 -83.80 -2.14
N ALA A 132 -102.62 -84.72 -3.11
CA ALA A 132 -101.41 -84.93 -3.89
C ALA A 132 -101.08 -83.71 -4.79
N PHE A 133 -99.96 -83.05 -4.50
CA PHE A 133 -99.44 -81.91 -5.27
C PHE A 133 -99.19 -82.28 -6.74
N LEU A 134 -99.91 -81.63 -7.65
CA LEU A 134 -99.52 -81.55 -9.07
C LEU A 134 -98.57 -80.37 -9.26
N ASP A 135 -97.46 -80.59 -9.97
CA ASP A 135 -96.45 -79.56 -10.24
C ASP A 135 -97.07 -78.37 -10.99
N LYS A 136 -97.17 -77.24 -10.29
CA LYS A 136 -97.54 -75.94 -10.87
C LYS A 136 -96.37 -75.45 -11.73
N PRO A 137 -96.59 -75.01 -12.99
CA PRO A 137 -95.50 -74.44 -13.78
C PRO A 137 -94.92 -73.22 -13.06
N ALA A 138 -93.60 -73.04 -13.18
CA ALA A 138 -92.88 -71.94 -12.52
C ALA A 138 -93.51 -70.59 -12.89
N THR A 139 -93.94 -69.83 -11.89
CA THR A 139 -94.48 -68.49 -12.08
C THR A 139 -93.40 -67.60 -12.67
N PRO A 140 -93.67 -66.85 -13.76
CA PRO A 140 -92.67 -65.99 -14.38
C PRO A 140 -92.18 -64.93 -13.38
N LEU A 141 -90.87 -64.69 -13.39
CA LEU A 141 -90.22 -63.67 -12.55
C LEU A 141 -90.78 -62.29 -12.90
N PHE A 142 -91.34 -61.60 -11.92
CA PHE A 142 -91.79 -60.22 -12.07
C PHE A 142 -90.56 -59.30 -12.12
N ILE A 143 -90.28 -58.72 -13.29
CA ILE A 143 -89.31 -57.65 -13.46
C ILE A 143 -90.09 -56.32 -13.42
N PRO A 144 -89.94 -55.50 -12.37
CA PRO A 144 -90.60 -54.20 -12.32
C PRO A 144 -90.12 -53.33 -13.49
N ALA A 145 -91.04 -52.67 -14.18
CA ALA A 145 -90.67 -51.66 -15.16
C ALA A 145 -89.91 -50.53 -14.46
N LYS A 146 -88.77 -50.09 -15.03
CA LYS A 146 -88.06 -48.89 -14.55
C LYS A 146 -89.05 -47.73 -14.51
N SER A 147 -89.40 -47.27 -13.31
CA SER A 147 -90.24 -46.09 -13.09
C SER A 147 -89.35 -44.95 -12.62
N GLY A 148 -89.05 -44.03 -13.53
CA GLY A 148 -88.18 -42.89 -13.35
C GLY A 148 -87.81 -42.29 -14.70
N LYS A 149 -87.64 -40.97 -14.79
CA LYS A 149 -87.09 -40.33 -15.99
C LYS A 149 -85.58 -40.26 -15.82
N ASP A 150 -84.83 -40.95 -16.68
CA ASP A 150 -83.38 -40.82 -16.74
C ASP A 150 -83.07 -39.40 -17.28
N VAL A 151 -82.32 -38.59 -16.51
CA VAL A 151 -81.88 -37.24 -16.88
C VAL A 151 -80.37 -37.19 -16.73
N GLU A 152 -79.67 -36.84 -17.80
CA GLU A 152 -78.24 -36.51 -17.75
C GLU A 152 -78.07 -34.99 -17.74
N THR A 153 -77.11 -34.53 -16.95
CA THR A 153 -76.68 -33.13 -16.92
C THR A 153 -75.19 -33.11 -17.17
N GLN A 154 -74.77 -32.51 -18.28
CA GLN A 154 -73.38 -32.33 -18.65
C GLN A 154 -73.09 -30.82 -18.72
N ILE A 155 -71.91 -30.42 -18.24
CA ILE A 155 -71.41 -29.05 -18.35
C ILE A 155 -70.57 -28.98 -19.62
N GLU A 156 -70.89 -28.03 -20.51
CA GLU A 156 -70.16 -27.85 -21.76
C GLU A 156 -68.91 -26.96 -21.58
N GLU A 157 -67.97 -27.03 -22.53
CA GLU A 157 -66.76 -26.22 -22.50
C GLU A 157 -67.12 -24.72 -22.50
N GLY A 158 -66.69 -24.02 -21.45
CA GLY A 158 -66.93 -22.57 -21.29
C GLY A 158 -68.13 -22.19 -20.41
N GLU A 159 -68.97 -23.13 -19.99
CA GLU A 159 -70.16 -22.82 -19.16
C GLU A 159 -69.81 -22.36 -17.73
N LEU A 160 -68.63 -22.75 -17.23
CA LEU A 160 -68.09 -22.37 -15.91
C LEU A 160 -66.96 -21.33 -15.98
N PHE A 161 -66.62 -20.82 -17.17
CA PHE A 161 -65.48 -19.93 -17.32
C PHE A 161 -65.81 -18.52 -16.81
N ASP A 162 -65.06 -18.07 -15.79
CA ASP A 162 -65.11 -16.69 -15.30
C ASP A 162 -63.81 -15.97 -15.70
N PHE A 163 -63.93 -15.05 -16.65
CA PHE A 163 -62.78 -14.30 -17.17
C PHE A 163 -62.05 -13.51 -16.08
N ASP A 164 -62.79 -12.91 -15.14
CA ASP A 164 -62.20 -12.02 -14.12
C ASP A 164 -61.37 -12.80 -13.10
N LEU A 165 -61.68 -14.08 -12.88
CA LEU A 165 -60.89 -14.99 -12.04
C LEU A 165 -59.71 -15.57 -12.83
N GLU A 166 -59.94 -16.02 -14.06
CA GLU A 166 -58.92 -16.74 -14.83
C GLU A 166 -57.83 -15.81 -15.41
N VAL A 167 -58.12 -14.53 -15.62
CA VAL A 167 -57.12 -13.54 -16.11
C VAL A 167 -56.18 -13.05 -15.00
N GLN A 168 -56.57 -13.15 -13.72
CA GLN A 168 -55.78 -12.61 -12.60
C GLN A 168 -54.34 -13.14 -12.55
N PRO A 169 -54.08 -14.46 -12.65
CA PRO A 169 -52.70 -14.97 -12.63
C PRO A 169 -51.88 -14.50 -13.83
N LEU A 170 -52.49 -14.39 -15.01
CA LEU A 170 -51.83 -13.90 -16.20
C LEU A 170 -51.41 -12.44 -16.03
N LEU A 171 -52.32 -11.61 -15.52
CA LEU A 171 -52.09 -10.18 -15.35
C LEU A 171 -51.10 -9.91 -14.22
N GLU A 172 -51.13 -10.68 -13.14
CA GLU A 172 -50.15 -10.63 -12.06
C GLU A 172 -48.74 -10.94 -12.58
N VAL A 173 -48.57 -11.99 -13.39
CA VAL A 173 -47.27 -12.33 -13.98
C VAL A 173 -46.81 -11.25 -14.97
N LEU A 174 -47.71 -10.74 -15.83
CA LEU A 174 -47.37 -9.71 -16.80
C LEU A 174 -46.92 -8.41 -16.10
N VAL A 175 -47.71 -7.93 -15.15
CA VAL A 175 -47.39 -6.71 -14.41
C VAL A 175 -46.14 -6.92 -13.56
N GLY A 176 -46.02 -8.06 -12.86
CA GLY A 176 -44.84 -8.40 -12.08
C GLY A 176 -43.58 -8.41 -12.92
N LYS A 177 -43.59 -9.08 -14.08
CA LYS A 177 -42.44 -9.18 -14.97
C LYS A 177 -42.06 -7.84 -15.58
N THR A 178 -43.05 -7.04 -16.00
CA THR A 178 -42.78 -5.70 -16.57
C THR A 178 -42.17 -4.75 -15.54
N ILE A 179 -42.66 -4.76 -14.30
CA ILE A 179 -42.10 -3.93 -13.23
C ILE A 179 -40.69 -4.40 -12.85
N GLU A 180 -40.50 -5.72 -12.67
CA GLU A 180 -39.20 -6.31 -12.36
C GLU A 180 -38.16 -5.95 -13.42
N GLN A 181 -38.48 -6.18 -14.70
CA GLN A 181 -37.59 -5.84 -15.81
C GLN A 181 -37.29 -4.33 -15.86
N SER A 182 -38.31 -3.48 -15.71
CA SER A 182 -38.10 -2.02 -15.73
C SER A 182 -37.22 -1.53 -14.58
N LEU A 183 -37.31 -2.17 -13.41
CA LEU A 183 -36.48 -1.83 -12.26
C LEU A 183 -35.03 -2.24 -12.49
N GLU A 184 -34.79 -3.44 -13.02
CA GLU A 184 -33.45 -3.92 -13.37
C GLU A 184 -32.79 -3.01 -14.42
N GLU A 185 -33.51 -2.65 -15.49
CA GLU A 185 -32.99 -1.76 -16.54
C GLU A 185 -32.60 -0.39 -15.99
N VAL A 186 -33.43 0.23 -15.14
CA VAL A 186 -33.13 1.53 -14.54
C VAL A 186 -31.92 1.44 -13.59
N MET A 187 -31.82 0.37 -12.80
CA MET A 187 -30.66 0.16 -11.93
C MET A 187 -29.37 -0.01 -12.74
N GLU A 188 -29.39 -0.78 -13.81
CA GLU A 188 -28.24 -0.96 -14.71
C GLU A 188 -27.82 0.36 -15.37
N GLU A 189 -28.79 1.18 -15.81
CA GLU A 189 -28.51 2.49 -16.40
C GLU A 189 -27.84 3.44 -15.40
N GLU A 190 -28.31 3.49 -14.17
CA GLU A 190 -27.71 4.31 -13.10
C GLU A 190 -26.29 3.85 -12.76
N GLU A 191 -26.07 2.54 -12.66
CA GLU A 191 -24.75 1.97 -12.42
C GLU A 191 -23.77 2.30 -13.56
N LEU A 192 -24.20 2.12 -14.81
CA LEU A 192 -23.41 2.47 -15.99
C LEU A 192 -23.11 3.97 -16.05
N ALA A 193 -24.07 4.83 -15.68
CA ALA A 193 -23.87 6.27 -15.61
C ALA A 193 -22.83 6.64 -14.54
N SER A 194 -22.90 6.03 -13.36
CA SER A 194 -21.95 6.21 -12.27
C SER A 194 -20.53 5.79 -12.68
N LEU A 195 -20.37 4.59 -13.25
CA LEU A 195 -19.08 4.09 -13.72
C LEU A 195 -18.49 4.98 -14.83
N ARG A 196 -19.31 5.44 -15.77
CA ARG A 196 -18.88 6.37 -16.83
C ARG A 196 -18.42 7.71 -16.24
N ALA A 197 -19.14 8.24 -15.24
CA ALA A 197 -18.75 9.48 -14.57
C ALA A 197 -17.41 9.34 -13.85
N GLN A 198 -17.22 8.24 -13.10
CA GLN A 198 -15.95 7.92 -12.44
C GLN A 198 -14.81 7.78 -13.46
N GLN A 199 -15.04 7.06 -14.56
CA GLN A 199 -14.03 6.87 -15.59
C GLN A 199 -13.63 8.18 -16.28
N ARG A 200 -14.59 9.10 -16.52
CA ARG A 200 -14.30 10.44 -17.06
C ARG A 200 -13.46 11.24 -16.08
N ALA A 201 -13.86 11.30 -14.81
CA ALA A 201 -13.12 12.02 -13.78
C ALA A 201 -11.68 11.50 -13.64
N PHE A 202 -11.49 10.18 -13.64
CA PHE A 202 -10.16 9.57 -13.59
C PHE A 202 -9.32 9.91 -14.83
N ARG A 203 -9.91 9.85 -16.02
CA ARG A 203 -9.21 10.22 -17.27
C ARG A 203 -8.82 11.70 -17.29
N GLU A 204 -9.67 12.59 -16.78
CA GLU A 204 -9.36 14.01 -16.67
C GLU A 204 -8.21 14.27 -15.71
N LEU A 205 -8.23 13.64 -14.53
CA LEU A 205 -7.12 13.73 -13.57
C LEU A 205 -5.82 13.21 -14.19
N ARG A 206 -5.84 12.01 -14.78
CA ARG A 206 -4.68 11.41 -15.44
C ARG A 206 -4.13 12.30 -16.56
N LYS A 207 -4.99 12.96 -17.34
CA LYS A 207 -4.56 13.90 -18.39
C LYS A 207 -3.83 15.11 -17.80
N LYS A 208 -4.32 15.65 -16.68
CA LYS A 208 -3.67 16.77 -15.96
C LYS A 208 -2.30 16.33 -15.42
N GLU A 209 -2.24 15.19 -14.74
CA GLU A 209 -1.00 14.61 -14.22
C GLU A 209 0.03 14.37 -15.34
N LEU A 210 -0.39 13.78 -16.46
CA LEU A 210 0.49 13.57 -17.61
C LEU A 210 1.02 14.87 -18.20
N ALA A 211 0.18 15.91 -18.28
CA ALA A 211 0.60 17.22 -18.76
C ALA A 211 1.62 17.87 -17.81
N GLU A 212 1.43 17.75 -16.49
CA GLU A 212 2.38 18.23 -15.48
C GLU A 212 3.72 17.49 -15.55
N VAL A 213 3.68 16.15 -15.62
CA VAL A 213 4.89 15.33 -15.78
C VAL A 213 5.65 15.71 -17.04
N HIS A 214 4.97 15.90 -18.16
CA HIS A 214 5.60 16.32 -19.41
C HIS A 214 6.27 17.70 -19.29
N GLN A 215 5.63 18.66 -18.61
CA GLN A 215 6.24 19.97 -18.35
C GLN A 215 7.51 19.85 -17.48
N LEU A 216 7.47 19.03 -16.42
CA LEU A 216 8.62 18.81 -15.55
C LEU A 216 9.78 18.11 -16.28
N GLN A 217 9.49 17.09 -17.08
CA GLN A 217 10.49 16.38 -17.89
C GLN A 217 11.18 17.31 -18.88
N GLU A 218 10.42 18.17 -19.56
CA GLU A 218 10.98 19.14 -20.50
C GLU A 218 11.86 20.19 -19.80
N GLN A 219 11.46 20.64 -18.60
CA GLN A 219 12.30 21.52 -17.79
C GLN A 219 13.58 20.83 -17.32
N GLU A 220 13.51 19.57 -16.91
CA GLU A 220 14.66 18.77 -16.49
C GLU A 220 15.62 18.52 -17.67
N ARG A 221 15.09 18.25 -18.86
CA ARG A 221 15.88 18.12 -20.09
C ARG A 221 16.69 19.39 -20.35
N ARG A 222 16.06 20.57 -20.29
CA ARG A 222 16.75 21.85 -20.47
C ARG A 222 17.84 22.07 -19.41
N ARG A 223 17.55 21.78 -18.13
CA ARG A 223 18.53 21.94 -17.05
C ARG A 223 19.71 20.99 -17.19
N THR A 224 19.47 19.74 -17.58
CA THR A 224 20.53 18.73 -17.77
C THR A 224 21.42 19.09 -18.96
N GLU A 225 20.84 19.56 -20.07
CA GLU A 225 21.59 20.07 -21.22
C GLU A 225 22.45 21.29 -20.85
N GLU A 226 21.89 22.28 -20.16
CA GLU A 226 22.65 23.44 -19.69
C GLU A 226 23.77 23.07 -18.72
N LYS A 227 23.48 22.18 -17.76
CA LYS A 227 24.48 21.66 -16.83
C LYS A 227 25.61 20.95 -17.57
N GLY A 228 25.27 20.13 -18.58
CA GLY A 228 26.25 19.47 -19.45
C GLY A 228 27.15 20.46 -20.17
N ARG A 229 26.58 21.52 -20.75
CA ARG A 229 27.36 22.59 -21.40
C ARG A 229 28.30 23.31 -20.43
N ARG A 230 27.82 23.65 -19.23
CA ARG A 230 28.66 24.31 -18.20
C ARG A 230 29.81 23.42 -17.72
N ILE A 231 29.54 22.13 -17.50
CA ILE A 231 30.58 21.17 -17.11
C ILE A 231 31.63 21.03 -18.21
N ALA A 232 31.22 20.98 -19.49
CA ALA A 232 32.15 20.91 -20.61
C ALA A 232 33.06 22.14 -20.66
N GLN A 233 32.49 23.34 -20.57
CA GLN A 233 33.25 24.60 -20.51
C GLN A 233 34.22 24.64 -19.34
N GLN A 234 33.78 24.26 -18.14
CA GLN A 234 34.63 24.25 -16.95
C GLN A 234 35.77 23.22 -17.07
N LYS A 235 35.51 22.06 -17.68
CA LYS A 235 36.53 21.05 -17.94
C LYS A 235 37.59 21.56 -18.92
N GLU A 236 37.19 22.28 -19.95
CA GLU A 236 38.12 22.92 -20.90
C GLU A 236 38.96 24.01 -20.23
N ALA A 237 38.32 24.89 -19.45
CA ALA A 237 39.03 25.92 -18.68
C ALA A 237 40.06 25.32 -17.72
N LEU A 238 39.69 24.26 -17.01
CA LEU A 238 40.59 23.57 -16.07
C LEU A 238 41.76 22.86 -16.78
N LYS A 239 41.56 22.35 -18.00
CA LYS A 239 42.67 21.83 -18.82
C LYS A 239 43.65 22.96 -19.18
N GLN A 240 43.13 24.09 -19.65
CA GLN A 240 43.96 25.24 -20.00
C GLN A 240 44.71 25.78 -18.77
N GLU A 241 44.06 25.85 -17.62
CA GLU A 241 44.68 26.27 -16.36
C GLU A 241 45.85 25.34 -15.97
N ARG A 242 45.67 24.02 -16.09
CA ARG A 242 46.75 23.04 -15.85
C ARG A 242 47.92 23.25 -16.80
N GLU A 243 47.66 23.39 -18.10
CA GLU A 243 48.71 23.63 -19.10
C GLU A 243 49.47 24.95 -18.81
N VAL A 244 48.75 26.00 -18.41
CA VAL A 244 49.35 27.29 -18.04
C VAL A 244 50.18 27.15 -16.77
N ALA A 245 49.67 26.45 -15.75
CA ALA A 245 50.38 26.21 -14.50
C ALA A 245 51.68 25.42 -14.73
N GLU A 246 51.65 24.38 -15.56
CA GLU A 246 52.83 23.60 -15.95
C GLU A 246 53.86 24.46 -16.70
N LYS A 247 53.42 25.30 -17.64
CA LYS A 247 54.30 26.25 -18.36
C LYS A 247 54.95 27.24 -17.41
N ILE A 248 54.19 27.79 -16.45
CA ILE A 248 54.71 28.72 -15.44
C ILE A 248 55.70 28.00 -14.53
N ALA A 249 55.39 26.78 -14.07
CA ALA A 249 56.28 25.99 -13.22
C ALA A 249 57.58 25.64 -13.95
N ALA A 250 57.53 25.20 -15.21
CA ALA A 250 58.72 24.92 -16.02
C ALA A 250 59.56 26.18 -16.23
N ARG A 251 58.93 27.33 -16.50
CA ARG A 251 59.64 28.62 -16.60
C ARG A 251 60.31 29.00 -15.28
N ALA A 252 59.61 28.90 -14.16
CA ALA A 252 60.17 29.22 -12.85
C ALA A 252 61.34 28.29 -12.50
N TYR A 253 61.18 26.99 -12.76
CA TYR A 253 62.22 25.97 -12.55
C TYR A 253 63.47 26.24 -13.39
N THR A 254 63.28 26.49 -14.70
CA THR A 254 64.41 26.81 -15.59
C THR A 254 65.11 28.10 -15.19
N GLN A 255 64.38 29.13 -14.77
CA GLN A 255 64.97 30.38 -14.27
C GLN A 255 65.82 30.15 -13.02
N GLN A 256 65.32 29.39 -12.03
CA GLN A 256 66.07 29.04 -10.83
C GLN A 256 67.31 28.20 -11.18
N TYR A 257 67.15 27.15 -11.99
CA TYR A 257 68.25 26.29 -12.39
C TYR A 257 69.34 27.05 -13.16
N LEU A 258 68.96 27.91 -14.12
CA LEU A 258 69.91 28.71 -14.89
C LEU A 258 70.61 29.76 -14.02
N ALA A 259 69.91 30.34 -13.04
CA ALA A 259 70.50 31.30 -12.11
C ALA A 259 71.62 30.67 -11.27
N ASP A 260 71.50 29.39 -10.89
CA ASP A 260 72.52 28.68 -10.12
C ASP A 260 73.61 28.03 -11.02
N LEU A 261 73.22 27.57 -12.21
CA LEU A 261 74.14 26.93 -13.16
C LEU A 261 75.16 27.92 -13.70
N LEU A 262 74.75 29.14 -14.08
CA LEU A 262 75.64 30.13 -14.68
C LEU A 262 76.84 30.47 -13.78
N PRO A 263 76.68 30.86 -12.49
CA PRO A 263 77.80 31.08 -11.58
C PRO A 263 78.64 29.82 -11.37
N THR A 264 78.01 28.65 -11.27
CA THR A 264 78.72 27.38 -11.03
C THR A 264 79.61 27.01 -12.21
N VAL A 265 79.09 27.11 -13.44
CA VAL A 265 79.85 26.86 -14.67
C VAL A 265 80.94 27.91 -14.85
N LEU A 266 80.65 29.19 -14.65
CA LEU A 266 81.67 30.26 -14.75
C LEU A 266 82.79 30.07 -13.72
N THR A 267 82.45 29.71 -12.48
CA THR A 267 83.43 29.43 -11.42
C THR A 267 84.24 28.18 -11.75
N SER A 268 83.59 27.12 -12.26
CA SER A 268 84.29 25.92 -12.71
C SER A 268 85.26 26.23 -13.86
N LEU A 269 84.84 26.95 -14.91
CA LEU A 269 85.72 27.34 -16.00
C LEU A 269 86.86 28.23 -15.52
N ARG A 270 86.61 29.13 -14.56
CA ARG A 270 87.65 29.96 -13.93
C ARG A 270 88.65 29.12 -13.15
N ASN A 271 88.19 28.14 -12.38
CA ASN A 271 89.03 27.24 -11.61
C ASN A 271 89.86 26.29 -12.50
N HIS A 272 89.30 25.86 -13.64
CA HIS A 272 90.03 25.09 -14.66
C HIS A 272 90.94 25.98 -15.52
N GLY A 273 91.03 27.28 -15.22
CA GLY A 273 91.94 28.21 -15.86
C GLY A 273 91.53 28.65 -17.25
N TYR A 274 90.30 28.41 -17.73
CA TYR A 274 89.90 28.85 -19.09
C TYR A 274 89.76 30.37 -19.23
N PHE A 275 89.51 31.07 -18.11
CA PHE A 275 89.51 32.53 -18.05
C PHE A 275 90.89 33.00 -17.58
N TYR A 276 91.67 33.56 -18.49
CA TYR A 276 92.99 34.13 -18.22
C TYR A 276 92.91 35.66 -18.19
N ASP A 277 93.73 36.30 -17.37
CA ASP A 277 93.99 37.73 -17.54
C ASP A 277 94.88 37.91 -18.80
N PRO A 278 94.45 38.68 -19.82
CA PRO A 278 95.27 38.94 -21.00
C PRO A 278 96.65 39.50 -20.64
N VAL A 279 96.78 40.23 -19.53
CA VAL A 279 98.06 40.78 -19.06
C VAL A 279 98.97 39.68 -18.51
N GLU A 280 98.45 38.76 -17.70
CA GLU A 280 99.24 37.63 -17.17
C GLU A 280 99.74 36.74 -18.31
N LYS A 281 98.88 36.43 -19.27
CA LYS A 281 99.25 35.61 -20.43
C LYS A 281 100.27 36.31 -21.34
N ASP A 282 100.14 37.61 -21.54
CA ASP A 282 101.11 38.40 -22.32
C ASP A 282 102.48 38.44 -21.62
N ILE A 283 102.50 38.55 -20.29
CA ILE A 283 103.74 38.45 -19.51
C ILE A 283 104.36 37.05 -19.66
N GLU A 284 103.57 35.98 -19.51
CA GLU A 284 104.07 34.61 -19.62
C GLU A 284 104.56 34.25 -21.02
N THR A 285 103.85 34.69 -22.06
CA THR A 285 104.13 34.29 -23.44
C THR A 285 105.11 35.19 -24.17
N ASN A 286 105.12 36.49 -23.89
CA ASN A 286 105.96 37.45 -24.60
C ASN A 286 107.09 37.99 -23.72
N PHE A 287 106.78 38.44 -22.49
CA PHE A 287 107.78 39.08 -21.63
C PHE A 287 108.80 38.10 -21.04
N LEU A 288 108.36 36.96 -20.48
CA LEU A 288 109.28 35.99 -19.87
C LEU A 288 110.26 35.39 -20.90
N PRO A 289 109.84 34.97 -22.12
CA PRO A 289 110.78 34.50 -23.12
C PRO A 289 111.75 35.60 -23.57
N TRP A 290 111.26 36.83 -23.77
CA TRP A 290 112.11 37.97 -24.11
C TRP A 290 113.16 38.23 -23.02
N LEU A 291 112.75 38.22 -21.74
CA LEU A 291 113.65 38.40 -20.59
C LEU A 291 114.71 37.29 -20.54
N VAL A 292 114.31 36.03 -20.72
CA VAL A 292 115.23 34.88 -20.74
C VAL A 292 116.23 35.01 -21.89
N VAL A 293 115.78 35.42 -23.08
CA VAL A 293 116.67 35.66 -24.22
C VAL A 293 117.65 36.79 -23.95
N GLU A 294 117.20 37.92 -23.39
CA GLU A 294 118.08 39.05 -23.09
C GLU A 294 119.09 38.73 -21.98
N VAL A 295 118.67 38.00 -20.94
CA VAL A 295 119.59 37.48 -19.91
C VAL A 295 120.59 36.52 -20.54
N ASN A 296 120.17 35.62 -21.42
CA ASN A 296 121.09 34.69 -22.09
C ASN A 296 122.10 35.43 -22.98
N ASN A 297 121.66 36.44 -23.75
CA ASN A 297 122.55 37.31 -24.53
C ASN A 297 123.58 38.02 -23.65
N SER A 298 123.17 38.52 -22.48
CA SER A 298 124.09 39.16 -21.53
C SER A 298 125.12 38.16 -20.97
N LEU A 299 124.70 36.92 -20.70
CA LEU A 299 125.58 35.84 -20.27
C LEU A 299 126.54 35.43 -21.39
N GLU A 300 126.08 35.29 -22.63
CA GLU A 300 126.91 34.98 -23.80
C GLU A 300 127.96 36.07 -24.06
N ARG A 301 127.59 37.36 -23.97
CA ARG A 301 128.56 38.47 -24.01
C ARG A 301 129.60 38.34 -22.90
N ARG A 302 129.19 37.91 -21.71
CA ARG A 302 130.10 37.70 -20.57
C ARG A 302 131.00 36.47 -20.77
N TYR A 303 130.47 35.38 -21.34
CA TYR A 303 131.23 34.17 -21.64
C TYR A 303 132.23 34.40 -22.77
N THR A 304 131.83 35.09 -23.85
CA THR A 304 132.73 35.47 -24.95
C THR A 304 133.82 36.43 -24.47
N ALA A 305 133.50 37.42 -23.65
CA ALA A 305 134.50 38.30 -23.05
C ALA A 305 135.51 37.51 -22.18
N ARG A 306 135.04 36.56 -21.37
CA ARG A 306 135.91 35.65 -20.60
C ARG A 306 136.77 34.76 -21.49
N ALA A 307 136.19 34.15 -22.51
CA ALA A 307 136.91 33.31 -23.46
C ALA A 307 137.99 34.10 -24.22
N MET A 308 137.71 35.33 -24.66
CA MET A 308 138.71 36.21 -25.25
C MET A 308 139.84 36.51 -24.25
N LEU A 309 139.50 36.81 -22.99
CA LEU A 309 140.49 37.03 -21.93
C LEU A 309 141.36 35.79 -21.71
N ASP A 310 140.77 34.60 -21.68
CA ASP A 310 141.50 33.32 -21.59
C ASP A 310 142.40 33.09 -22.80
N THR A 311 141.96 33.41 -24.03
CA THR A 311 142.82 33.33 -25.23
C THR A 311 143.97 34.32 -25.17
N ILE A 312 143.75 35.55 -24.70
CA ILE A 312 144.81 36.54 -24.52
C ILE A 312 145.82 36.05 -23.46
N ILE A 313 145.34 35.47 -22.36
CA ILE A 313 146.20 34.86 -21.33
C ILE A 313 147.01 33.70 -21.94
N HIS A 314 146.38 32.86 -22.78
CA HIS A 314 147.06 31.76 -23.47
C HIS A 314 148.14 32.24 -24.44
N ASP A 315 147.84 33.24 -25.29
CA ASP A 315 148.80 33.84 -26.23
C ASP A 315 149.98 34.49 -25.50
N VAL A 316 149.74 35.19 -24.38
CA VAL A 316 150.80 35.78 -23.55
C VAL A 316 151.65 34.68 -22.93
N ALA A 317 151.05 33.58 -22.46
CA ALA A 317 151.79 32.43 -21.94
C ALA A 317 152.61 31.74 -23.03
N GLN A 318 152.08 31.60 -24.24
CA GLN A 318 152.78 30.99 -25.38
C GLN A 318 153.93 31.85 -25.88
N LYS A 319 153.75 33.16 -26.02
CA LYS A 319 154.85 34.10 -26.34
C LYS A 319 155.97 34.07 -25.30
N ARG A 320 155.62 33.94 -24.00
CA ARG A 320 156.63 33.73 -22.96
C ARG A 320 157.33 32.38 -23.10
N LEU A 321 156.61 31.31 -23.43
CA LEU A 321 157.19 29.99 -23.66
C LEU A 321 158.14 29.99 -24.87
N GLU A 322 157.80 30.68 -25.96
CA GLU A 322 158.64 30.85 -27.15
C GLU A 322 159.90 31.68 -26.82
N GLY A 323 159.79 32.72 -26.01
CA GLY A 323 160.94 33.47 -25.47
C GLY A 323 161.87 32.65 -24.56
N PHE A 324 161.42 31.50 -24.03
CA PHE A 324 162.28 30.54 -23.31
C PHE A 324 162.87 29.46 -24.22
N LYS A 325 162.42 29.33 -25.48
CA LYS A 325 162.89 28.31 -26.44
C LYS A 325 163.94 28.83 -27.44
N GLU A 326 164.19 30.13 -27.50
CA GLU A 326 165.34 30.72 -28.21
C GLU A 326 166.56 30.80 -27.26
N PRO A 327 167.63 29.99 -27.46
CA PRO A 327 168.85 30.09 -26.64
C PRO A 327 169.73 31.27 -27.06
N GLU A 328 170.44 31.81 -26.07
CA GLU A 328 171.37 32.95 -26.09
C GLU A 328 172.18 33.15 -27.38
N THR A 329 172.26 34.40 -27.86
CA THR A 329 173.43 34.89 -28.62
C THR A 329 173.65 36.37 -28.33
N GLN A 330 174.70 36.68 -27.57
CA GLN A 330 175.30 38.02 -27.52
C GLN A 330 175.97 38.35 -28.86
N PRO A 331 176.22 39.64 -29.19
CA PRO A 331 177.59 40.13 -29.07
C PRO A 331 177.74 41.59 -28.60
N ALA A 332 178.97 41.91 -28.17
CA ALA A 332 179.42 43.16 -27.55
C ALA A 332 179.73 44.31 -28.53
N ASN A 333 179.63 45.53 -27.96
CA ASN A 333 180.16 46.88 -28.28
C ASN A 333 181.21 47.09 -29.38
N PRO A 334 181.33 48.34 -29.86
CA PRO A 334 182.54 49.11 -29.54
C PRO A 334 182.30 50.59 -29.11
N GLU A 335 183.29 51.11 -28.39
CA GLU A 335 183.55 52.50 -27.95
C GLU A 335 183.67 53.47 -29.17
N THR A 336 183.63 54.81 -29.10
CA THR A 336 184.18 55.78 -28.11
C THR A 336 183.61 57.19 -28.40
N GLN A 337 183.30 57.97 -27.35
CA GLN A 337 183.81 59.34 -27.07
C GLN A 337 183.29 59.84 -25.72
#